data_AF-A0A381R0H5-F1
#
_entry.id   AF-A0A381R0H5-F1
#
_cell.length_a   1.000
_cell.length_b   1.000
_cell.length_c   1.000
_cell.angle_alpha   90.00
_cell.angle_beta   90.00
_cell.angle_gamma   90.00
#
_symmetry.space_group_name_H-M   'P 1'
#
loop_
_entity.id
_entity.type
_entity.pdbx_description
1 polymer ?
#
loop_
_entity_poly.entity_id
_entity_poly.type
_entity_poly.pdbx_seq_one_letter_code
_entity_poly.pdbx_strand_id
1 'polypeptide(L)'
;MSEGPDRPKVVIVPEHTKVTSGTEVQEKLIIAARVFSDLLKPTFGPRGLDKMLYKTDGATAVTNDGAKIVAELLVRHPAAKMMVSMANSQEEDCGDGVTTTMLICGSLLIEANTLLRKGLHPLTLVDGYALALEAAREHMSADARESDKPGLVAVAETALRGKVAESALDLFAPMIVEALSIVSKNREGAAAEHVTMHKTGTGGLRDSRLVSGIVVNRRVIMDGLPNDLSDAQVACLDGDLKMRELTRDVEIKITNAGELDSFIEAEHERRDAIAASVIGSGASAVLCSGEVDRDILHRLADSGVLAVGELDSSEIRNASEALGARLVDSPLDLEASDLGYCGRLSWERREESDSVEDVIRIENCPSPAIVTIEVGGAGETGTEEIIRGLHDSLRATSLAFDEELLPGAGSIHARMAHAVRRALEAQGGRERLAMEAFARALETIPATLAENGGDDPLDRVLELRAAAREGTAPVGISPEGKTWKVNGVWHPRSVIENSLVSATGTAMSMLRIDQVISARGD
;
A
#
# COMPACT_ATOMS: atom_id res chain seq x y z
N MET A 1 44.62 51.13 33.19
CA MET A 1 45.18 49.84 32.73
C MET A 1 44.50 49.51 31.42
N SER A 2 45.28 49.48 30.35
CA SER A 2 44.85 49.39 28.95
C SER A 2 43.89 48.24 28.70
N GLU A 3 42.75 48.54 28.07
CA GLU A 3 42.03 47.58 27.23
C GLU A 3 42.99 47.10 26.14
N GLY A 4 43.14 45.78 25.99
CA GLY A 4 43.83 45.15 24.88
C GLY A 4 42.81 44.69 23.84
N PRO A 5 43.01 44.94 22.54
CA PRO A 5 42.16 44.41 21.49
C PRO A 5 42.48 42.93 21.24
N ASP A 6 41.48 42.15 20.81
CA ASP A 6 41.53 40.71 20.49
C ASP A 6 41.71 39.74 21.68
N ARG A 7 40.63 39.57 22.45
CA ARG A 7 40.31 38.23 22.95
C ARG A 7 39.65 37.45 21.79
N PRO A 8 40.19 36.30 21.35
CA PRO A 8 39.54 35.49 20.33
C PRO A 8 38.15 35.11 20.85
N LYS A 9 37.10 35.39 20.06
CA LYS A 9 35.74 34.91 20.38
C LYS A 9 35.82 33.38 20.46
N VAL A 10 35.33 32.81 21.55
CA VAL A 10 35.26 31.35 21.70
C VAL A 10 34.23 30.86 20.68
N VAL A 11 34.70 30.26 19.59
CA VAL A 11 33.87 29.68 18.54
C VAL A 11 33.43 28.30 19.02
N ILE A 12 32.13 28.15 19.34
CA ILE A 12 31.54 26.90 19.86
C ILE A 12 31.18 25.94 18.72
N VAL A 13 30.75 26.48 17.57
CA VAL A 13 30.37 25.72 16.38
C VAL A 13 31.20 26.20 15.18
N PRO A 14 31.53 25.32 14.22
CA PRO A 14 32.24 25.72 13.00
C PRO A 14 31.57 26.91 12.31
N GLU A 15 32.35 27.79 11.66
CA GLU A 15 31.82 29.02 11.02
C GLU A 15 30.73 28.75 9.97
N HIS A 16 30.73 27.57 9.36
CA HIS A 16 29.70 27.14 8.42
C HIS A 16 28.44 26.61 9.10
N THR A 17 28.36 26.51 10.43
CA THR A 17 27.16 26.04 11.12
C THR A 17 26.14 27.16 11.24
N LYS A 18 24.98 26.97 10.61
CA LYS A 18 23.87 27.94 10.71
C LYS A 18 22.90 27.51 11.80
N VAL A 19 22.74 28.36 12.81
CA VAL A 19 21.76 28.17 13.89
C VAL A 19 20.61 29.15 13.67
N THR A 20 19.41 28.63 13.45
CA THR A 20 18.18 29.43 13.47
C THR A 20 17.47 29.13 14.78
N SER A 21 16.97 30.16 15.49
CA SER A 21 16.37 30.00 16.82
C SER A 21 15.08 30.81 16.97
N GLY A 22 14.22 30.37 17.90
CA GLY A 22 13.01 31.09 18.29
C GLY A 22 11.84 30.86 17.33
N THR A 23 10.88 31.79 17.33
CA THR A 23 9.64 31.68 16.56
C THR A 23 9.86 31.64 15.04
N GLU A 24 10.96 32.22 14.54
CA GLU A 24 11.31 32.19 13.11
C GLU A 24 11.54 30.75 12.60
N VAL A 25 12.01 29.84 13.48
CA VAL A 25 12.16 28.42 13.15
C VAL A 25 10.79 27.81 12.88
N GLN A 26 9.87 28.00 13.82
CA GLN A 26 8.51 27.46 13.73
C GLN A 26 7.79 27.98 12.48
N GLU A 27 7.91 29.28 12.18
CA GLU A 27 7.34 29.84 10.96
C GLU A 27 7.89 29.19 9.69
N LYS A 28 9.21 28.93 9.61
CA LYS A 28 9.83 28.24 8.46
C LYS A 28 9.35 26.79 8.32
N LEU A 29 9.22 26.07 9.44
CA LEU A 29 8.69 24.70 9.44
C LEU A 29 7.24 24.68 8.94
N ILE A 30 6.42 25.64 9.39
CA ILE A 30 5.01 25.77 8.99
C ILE A 30 4.88 26.11 7.49
N ILE A 31 5.72 27.00 6.97
CA ILE A 31 5.74 27.32 5.53
C ILE A 31 6.02 26.06 4.71
N ALA A 32 6.98 25.25 5.13
CA ALA A 32 7.28 23.99 4.43
C ALA A 32 6.06 23.05 4.42
N ALA A 33 5.38 22.87 5.55
CA ALA A 33 4.17 22.02 5.62
C ALA A 33 3.02 22.56 4.75
N ARG A 34 2.84 23.90 4.72
CA ARG A 34 1.85 24.55 3.86
C ARG A 34 2.08 24.24 2.38
N VAL A 35 3.32 24.24 1.91
CA VAL A 35 3.63 23.94 0.50
C VAL A 35 3.13 22.56 0.10
N PHE A 36 3.28 21.54 0.95
CA PHE A 36 2.74 20.21 0.67
C PHE A 36 1.21 20.20 0.67
N SER A 37 0.60 20.87 1.64
CA SER A 37 -0.86 21.00 1.69
C SER A 37 -1.40 21.66 0.43
N ASP A 38 -0.82 22.78 -0.01
CA ASP A 38 -1.24 23.52 -1.21
C ASP A 38 -1.00 22.70 -2.49
N LEU A 39 0.06 21.89 -2.53
CA LEU A 39 0.37 21.00 -3.65
C LEU A 39 -0.68 19.88 -3.82
N LEU A 40 -1.08 19.26 -2.70
CA LEU A 40 -1.98 18.10 -2.66
C LEU A 40 -3.46 18.47 -2.62
N LYS A 41 -3.81 19.65 -2.10
CA LYS A 41 -5.20 20.11 -1.99
C LYS A 41 -6.03 19.94 -3.28
N PRO A 42 -5.52 20.26 -4.48
CA PRO A 42 -6.29 20.08 -5.72
C PRO A 42 -6.49 18.61 -6.13
N THR A 43 -5.75 17.65 -5.56
CA THR A 43 -5.92 16.22 -5.86
C THR A 43 -6.96 15.56 -4.97
N PHE A 44 -7.45 16.25 -3.94
CA PHE A 44 -8.31 15.66 -2.93
C PHE A 44 -9.78 15.53 -3.37
N GLY A 45 -10.36 14.36 -3.12
CA GLY A 45 -11.77 14.07 -3.42
C GLY A 45 -12.00 13.47 -4.82
N PRO A 46 -13.25 13.07 -5.13
CA PRO A 46 -13.58 12.36 -6.36
C PRO A 46 -13.42 13.21 -7.63
N ARG A 47 -13.44 14.55 -7.50
CA ARG A 47 -13.13 15.50 -8.57
C ARG A 47 -11.71 16.06 -8.49
N GLY A 48 -10.82 15.38 -7.77
CA GLY A 48 -9.42 15.74 -7.67
C GLY A 48 -8.75 15.76 -9.04
N LEU A 49 -7.85 16.73 -9.24
CA LEU A 49 -7.05 16.86 -10.46
C LEU A 49 -5.78 16.02 -10.36
N ASP A 50 -5.41 15.39 -11.48
CA ASP A 50 -4.13 14.68 -11.59
C ASP A 50 -2.94 15.65 -11.57
N LYS A 51 -1.80 15.14 -11.09
CA LYS A 51 -0.49 15.79 -11.20
C LYS A 51 0.37 15.05 -12.20
N MET A 52 1.05 15.81 -13.05
CA MET A 52 2.10 15.30 -13.91
C MET A 52 3.45 15.46 -13.20
N LEU A 53 4.16 14.35 -13.02
CA LEU A 53 5.46 14.25 -12.39
C LEU A 53 6.52 13.94 -13.46
N TYR A 54 7.66 14.62 -13.37
CA TYR A 54 8.84 14.32 -14.16
C TYR A 54 9.91 13.75 -13.22
N LYS A 55 10.23 12.47 -13.42
CA LYS A 55 11.15 11.73 -12.56
C LYS A 55 12.61 12.04 -12.89
N THR A 56 13.52 11.70 -11.98
CA THR A 56 14.96 11.90 -12.17
C THR A 56 15.57 11.05 -13.28
N ASP A 57 14.95 9.91 -13.60
CA ASP A 57 15.33 9.00 -14.68
C ASP A 57 14.83 9.46 -16.07
N GLY A 58 14.05 10.55 -16.13
CA GLY A 58 13.44 11.08 -17.35
C GLY A 58 12.06 10.50 -17.68
N ALA A 59 11.54 9.57 -16.88
CA ALA A 59 10.19 9.06 -17.06
C ALA A 59 9.14 10.08 -16.60
N THR A 60 7.98 10.05 -17.24
CA THR A 60 6.81 10.87 -16.84
C THR A 60 5.76 9.99 -16.18
N ALA A 61 5.20 10.44 -15.08
CA ALA A 61 4.07 9.79 -14.42
C ALA A 61 2.92 10.78 -14.24
N VAL A 62 1.69 10.32 -14.40
CA VAL A 62 0.48 11.10 -14.10
C VAL A 62 -0.27 10.38 -12.99
N THR A 63 -0.60 11.09 -11.91
CA THR A 63 -1.21 10.50 -10.71
C THR A 63 -1.95 11.56 -9.89
N ASN A 64 -3.06 11.19 -9.26
CA ASN A 64 -3.72 12.01 -8.24
C ASN A 64 -3.36 11.58 -6.80
N ASP A 65 -2.77 10.41 -6.66
CA ASP A 65 -2.44 9.80 -5.38
C ASP A 65 -1.34 10.58 -4.66
N GLY A 66 -1.69 11.04 -3.45
CA GLY A 66 -0.81 11.82 -2.61
C GLY A 66 0.42 11.06 -2.15
N ALA A 67 0.34 9.74 -1.95
CA ALA A 67 1.47 8.92 -1.54
C ALA A 67 2.55 8.91 -2.63
N LYS A 68 2.16 8.57 -3.86
CA LYS A 68 3.05 8.58 -5.02
C LYS A 68 3.63 9.97 -5.31
N ILE A 69 2.83 11.03 -5.20
CA ILE A 69 3.32 12.41 -5.37
C ILE A 69 4.40 12.73 -4.34
N VAL A 70 4.18 12.41 -3.07
CA VAL A 70 5.11 12.74 -1.98
C VAL A 70 6.38 11.90 -2.04
N ALA A 71 6.28 10.63 -2.41
CA ALA A 71 7.42 9.72 -2.54
C ALA A 71 8.40 10.14 -3.65
N GLU A 72 7.90 10.70 -4.75
CA GLU A 72 8.71 11.13 -5.90
C GLU A 72 9.37 12.50 -5.71
N LEU A 73 8.97 13.27 -4.68
CA LEU A 73 9.55 14.59 -4.42
C LEU A 73 10.92 14.49 -3.74
N LEU A 74 11.93 15.11 -4.34
CA LEU A 74 13.26 15.23 -3.74
C LEU A 74 13.27 16.30 -2.63
N VAL A 75 12.95 15.87 -1.42
CA VAL A 75 12.82 16.75 -0.27
C VAL A 75 14.13 16.93 0.49
N ARG A 76 14.62 18.18 0.57
CA ARG A 76 15.81 18.55 1.36
C ARG A 76 15.48 19.06 2.76
N HIS A 77 14.39 19.82 2.90
CA HIS A 77 14.06 20.51 4.15
C HIS A 77 13.63 19.52 5.25
N PRO A 78 14.15 19.62 6.50
CA PRO A 78 13.83 18.66 7.56
C PRO A 78 12.33 18.54 7.88
N ALA A 79 11.60 19.66 7.95
CA ALA A 79 10.14 19.63 8.17
C ALA A 79 9.41 18.85 7.06
N ALA A 80 9.88 19.02 5.83
CA ALA A 80 9.27 18.36 4.70
C ALA A 80 9.57 16.85 4.71
N LYS A 81 10.75 16.43 5.21
CA LYS A 81 11.04 15.00 5.45
C LYS A 81 10.12 14.40 6.51
N MET A 82 9.78 15.15 7.56
CA MET A 82 8.79 14.70 8.56
C MET A 82 7.41 14.50 7.93
N MET A 83 6.98 15.42 7.03
CA MET A 83 5.73 15.26 6.28
C MET A 83 5.75 14.03 5.37
N VAL A 84 6.85 13.80 4.64
CA VAL A 84 7.04 12.61 3.80
C VAL A 84 6.99 11.33 4.63
N SER A 85 7.67 11.30 5.78
CA SER A 85 7.66 10.15 6.68
C SER A 85 6.26 9.84 7.22
N MET A 86 5.48 10.87 7.55
CA MET A 86 4.10 10.74 7.99
C MET A 86 3.20 10.20 6.87
N ALA A 87 3.37 10.68 5.64
CA ALA A 87 2.66 10.19 4.47
C ALA A 87 2.96 8.71 4.20
N ASN A 88 4.24 8.31 4.25
CA ASN A 88 4.64 6.92 4.05
C ASN A 88 4.09 5.99 5.14
N SER A 89 4.08 6.42 6.41
CA SER A 89 3.47 5.63 7.49
C SER A 89 1.98 5.41 7.24
N GLN A 90 1.25 6.47 6.85
CA GLN A 90 -0.18 6.34 6.55
C GLN A 90 -0.44 5.39 5.37
N GLU A 91 0.41 5.42 4.34
CA GLU A 91 0.33 4.50 3.20
C GLU A 91 0.59 3.04 3.61
N GLU A 92 1.63 2.82 4.42
CA GLU A 92 2.03 1.49 4.89
C GLU A 92 1.00 0.89 5.85
N ASP A 93 0.42 1.70 6.74
CA ASP A 93 -0.53 1.24 7.75
C ASP A 93 -1.96 1.10 7.20
N CYS A 94 -2.36 1.94 6.23
CA CYS A 94 -3.76 2.05 5.81
C CYS A 94 -4.00 1.90 4.30
N GLY A 95 -3.01 2.23 3.46
CA GLY A 95 -3.17 2.27 1.99
C GLY A 95 -4.16 3.32 1.47
N ASP A 96 -4.67 4.21 2.35
CA ASP A 96 -5.54 5.32 2.01
C ASP A 96 -5.41 6.44 3.06
N GLY A 97 -5.89 7.63 2.73
CA GLY A 97 -5.95 8.77 3.64
C GLY A 97 -4.70 9.64 3.67
N VAL A 98 -3.66 9.33 2.88
CA VAL A 98 -2.41 10.11 2.84
C VAL A 98 -2.65 11.60 2.58
N THR A 99 -3.46 11.93 1.58
CA THR A 99 -3.82 13.33 1.29
C THR A 99 -4.56 13.97 2.46
N THR A 100 -5.49 13.26 3.09
CA THR A 100 -6.24 13.73 4.27
C THR A 100 -5.28 14.07 5.42
N THR A 101 -4.37 13.17 5.76
CA THR A 101 -3.35 13.34 6.81
C THR A 101 -2.48 14.57 6.55
N MET A 102 -2.05 14.75 5.30
CA MET A 102 -1.23 15.88 4.88
C MET A 102 -1.98 17.22 4.99
N LEU A 103 -3.25 17.27 4.57
CA LEU A 103 -4.09 18.46 4.66
C LEU A 103 -4.38 18.85 6.12
N ILE A 104 -4.71 17.87 6.97
CA ILE A 104 -4.95 18.11 8.40
C ILE A 104 -3.69 18.64 9.08
N CYS A 105 -2.53 17.99 8.86
CA CYS A 105 -1.26 18.42 9.44
C CYS A 105 -0.89 19.85 9.00
N GLY A 106 -0.99 20.13 7.70
CA GLY A 106 -0.76 21.46 7.16
C GLY A 106 -1.70 22.52 7.76
N SER A 107 -2.98 22.21 7.88
CA SER A 107 -3.98 23.12 8.45
C SER A 107 -3.76 23.38 9.95
N LEU A 108 -3.43 22.34 10.72
CA LEU A 108 -3.06 22.46 12.14
C LEU A 108 -1.86 23.40 12.33
N LEU A 109 -0.86 23.33 11.46
CA LEU A 109 0.32 24.18 11.50
C LEU A 109 0.01 25.63 11.09
N ILE A 110 -0.85 25.84 10.10
CA ILE A 110 -1.30 27.18 9.68
C ILE A 110 -2.09 27.87 10.79
N GLU A 111 -3.04 27.15 11.40
CA GLU A 111 -3.80 27.63 12.55
C GLU A 111 -2.88 27.93 13.74
N ALA A 112 -1.87 27.08 13.96
CA ALA A 112 -0.90 27.28 15.00
C ALA A 112 -0.08 28.57 14.80
N ASN A 113 0.36 28.86 13.58
CA ASN A 113 1.10 30.08 13.25
C ASN A 113 0.34 31.34 13.68
N THR A 114 -0.97 31.35 13.48
CA THR A 114 -1.83 32.48 13.84
C THR A 114 -1.83 32.70 15.35
N LEU A 115 -1.79 31.63 16.15
CA LEU A 115 -1.75 31.71 17.61
C LEU A 115 -0.34 32.07 18.13
N LEU A 116 0.71 31.53 17.51
CA LEU A 116 2.10 31.87 17.84
C LEU A 116 2.37 33.37 17.64
N ARG A 117 1.88 33.95 16.54
CA ARG A 117 1.97 35.39 16.27
C ARG A 117 1.20 36.26 17.28
N LYS A 118 0.15 35.70 17.88
CA LYS A 118 -0.60 36.34 18.97
C LYS A 118 0.08 36.17 20.34
N GLY A 119 1.24 35.51 20.40
CA GLY A 119 2.02 35.31 21.62
C GLY A 119 1.61 34.09 22.44
N LEU A 120 0.86 33.14 21.87
CA LEU A 120 0.59 31.87 22.55
C LEU A 120 1.86 31.03 22.61
N HIS A 121 2.17 30.47 23.78
CA HIS A 121 3.34 29.63 23.95
C HIS A 121 3.18 28.29 23.19
N PRO A 122 4.20 27.80 22.46
CA PRO A 122 4.10 26.57 21.67
C PRO A 122 3.63 25.36 22.49
N LEU A 123 4.11 25.21 23.73
CA LEU A 123 3.70 24.08 24.59
C LEU A 123 2.21 24.12 24.96
N THR A 124 1.65 25.30 25.27
CA THR A 124 0.20 25.45 25.53
C THR A 124 -0.64 25.07 24.31
N LEU A 125 -0.10 25.30 23.11
CA LEU A 125 -0.73 24.92 21.87
C LEU A 125 -0.71 23.40 21.67
N VAL A 126 0.44 22.78 21.93
CA VAL A 126 0.59 21.33 21.91
C VAL A 126 -0.36 20.65 22.91
N ASP A 127 -0.45 21.17 24.14
CA ASP A 127 -1.36 20.64 25.16
C ASP A 127 -2.83 20.75 24.72
N GLY A 128 -3.22 21.88 24.11
CA GLY A 128 -4.57 22.05 23.57
C GLY A 128 -4.87 21.16 22.36
N TYR A 129 -3.89 20.87 21.49
CA TYR A 129 -4.06 19.90 20.40
C TYR A 129 -4.19 18.47 20.91
N ALA A 130 -3.46 18.09 21.96
CA ALA A 130 -3.60 16.78 22.59
C ALA A 130 -5.01 16.59 23.20
N LEU A 131 -5.54 17.61 23.90
CA LEU A 131 -6.90 17.59 24.43
C LEU A 131 -7.96 17.53 23.33
N ALA A 132 -7.75 18.23 22.22
CA ALA A 132 -8.66 18.20 21.08
C ALA A 132 -8.66 16.85 20.36
N LEU A 133 -7.49 16.21 20.20
CA LEU A 133 -7.38 14.88 19.62
C LEU A 133 -8.16 13.84 20.43
N GLU A 134 -8.05 13.88 21.76
CA GLU A 134 -8.78 12.94 22.61
C GLU A 134 -10.29 13.12 22.47
N ALA A 135 -10.78 14.36 22.53
CA ALA A 135 -12.20 14.66 22.32
C ALA A 135 -12.71 14.24 20.92
N ALA A 136 -11.87 14.34 19.89
CA ALA A 136 -12.21 13.86 18.55
C ALA A 136 -12.31 12.34 18.51
N ARG A 137 -11.35 11.61 19.09
CA ARG A 137 -11.33 10.13 19.15
C ARG A 137 -12.50 9.55 19.92
N GLU A 138 -12.86 10.16 21.06
CA GLU A 138 -14.05 9.78 21.83
C GLU A 138 -15.32 9.89 20.98
N HIS A 139 -15.42 10.91 20.12
CA HIS A 139 -16.58 11.10 19.26
C HIS A 139 -16.67 10.08 18.12
N MET A 140 -15.53 9.61 17.58
CA MET A 140 -15.51 8.62 16.49
C MET A 140 -16.28 7.34 16.88
N SER A 141 -16.15 6.90 18.12
CA SER A 141 -16.87 5.72 18.62
C SER A 141 -18.39 5.88 18.67
N ALA A 142 -18.90 7.11 18.71
CA ALA A 142 -20.35 7.35 18.71
C ALA A 142 -20.98 7.27 17.31
N ASP A 143 -20.18 7.48 16.26
CA ASP A 143 -20.61 7.45 14.85
C ASP A 143 -20.18 6.17 14.12
N ALA A 144 -19.52 5.25 14.85
CA ALA A 144 -19.06 3.99 14.33
C ALA A 144 -20.24 3.03 14.05
N ARG A 145 -20.10 2.25 12.97
CA ARG A 145 -21.07 1.22 12.56
C ARG A 145 -20.33 -0.07 12.27
N GLU A 146 -20.88 -1.21 12.70
CA GLU A 146 -20.34 -2.52 12.31
C GLU A 146 -20.28 -2.70 10.78
N SER A 147 -19.22 -3.34 10.31
CA SER A 147 -19.06 -3.65 8.89
C SER A 147 -19.99 -4.79 8.46
N ASP A 148 -20.66 -4.60 7.33
CA ASP A 148 -21.45 -5.63 6.65
C ASP A 148 -20.99 -5.76 5.20
N LYS A 149 -21.41 -6.83 4.50
CA LYS A 149 -21.00 -7.05 3.10
C LYS A 149 -21.29 -5.84 2.18
N PRO A 150 -22.45 -5.17 2.26
CA PRO A 150 -22.69 -3.92 1.53
C PRO A 150 -21.74 -2.79 1.95
N GLY A 151 -21.40 -2.67 3.23
CA GLY A 151 -20.42 -1.74 3.76
C GLY A 151 -19.01 -1.97 3.20
N LEU A 152 -18.57 -3.22 3.11
CA LEU A 152 -17.27 -3.58 2.51
C LEU A 152 -17.20 -3.16 1.03
N VAL A 153 -18.26 -3.42 0.26
CA VAL A 153 -18.34 -2.96 -1.14
C VAL A 153 -18.29 -1.44 -1.21
N ALA A 154 -19.00 -0.75 -0.33
CA ALA A 154 -18.99 0.72 -0.27
C ALA A 154 -17.62 1.30 0.13
N VAL A 155 -16.86 0.62 1.00
CA VAL A 155 -15.47 0.98 1.33
C VAL A 155 -14.58 0.85 0.09
N ALA A 156 -14.67 -0.29 -0.61
CA ALA A 156 -13.91 -0.51 -1.84
C ALA A 156 -14.27 0.54 -2.91
N GLU A 157 -15.56 0.83 -3.11
CA GLU A 157 -15.99 1.90 -4.01
C GLU A 157 -15.42 3.27 -3.60
N THR A 158 -15.41 3.58 -2.30
CA THR A 158 -14.91 4.86 -1.79
C THR A 158 -13.42 5.02 -2.06
N ALA A 159 -12.61 3.97 -1.85
CA ALA A 159 -11.17 4.00 -2.08
C ALA A 159 -10.78 4.05 -3.58
N LEU A 160 -11.64 3.56 -4.46
CA LEU A 160 -11.44 3.59 -5.92
C LEU A 160 -11.90 4.89 -6.58
N ARG A 161 -12.81 5.65 -5.95
CA ARG A 161 -13.32 6.93 -6.48
C ARG A 161 -12.22 7.97 -6.62
N GLY A 162 -12.29 8.75 -7.69
CA GLY A 162 -11.28 9.74 -8.04
C GLY A 162 -10.06 9.16 -8.76
N LYS A 163 -9.89 7.82 -8.83
CA LYS A 163 -8.80 7.17 -9.56
C LYS A 163 -9.26 6.70 -10.95
N VAL A 164 -8.32 6.33 -11.83
CA VAL A 164 -8.62 5.79 -13.19
C VAL A 164 -9.55 4.55 -13.12
N ALA A 165 -9.43 3.77 -12.05
CA ALA A 165 -10.26 2.60 -11.77
C ALA A 165 -11.76 2.91 -11.56
N GLU A 166 -12.13 4.19 -11.37
CA GLU A 166 -13.54 4.61 -11.22
C GLU A 166 -14.41 4.23 -12.44
N SER A 167 -13.80 4.09 -13.62
CA SER A 167 -14.50 3.67 -14.85
C SER A 167 -15.13 2.27 -14.79
N ALA A 168 -14.72 1.42 -13.84
CA ALA A 168 -15.22 0.06 -13.66
C ALA A 168 -15.46 -0.30 -12.18
N LEU A 169 -15.94 0.67 -11.37
CA LEU A 169 -16.29 0.45 -9.95
C LEU A 169 -17.22 -0.75 -9.74
N ASP A 170 -18.20 -0.89 -10.62
CA ASP A 170 -19.22 -1.94 -10.57
C ASP A 170 -18.64 -3.36 -10.73
N LEU A 171 -17.47 -3.46 -11.36
CA LEU A 171 -16.71 -4.70 -11.50
C LEU A 171 -15.71 -4.88 -10.35
N PHE A 172 -14.89 -3.86 -10.09
CA PHE A 172 -13.76 -4.00 -9.17
C PHE A 172 -14.15 -4.04 -7.70
N ALA A 173 -15.11 -3.24 -7.25
CA ALA A 173 -15.47 -3.21 -5.83
C ALA A 173 -16.04 -4.57 -5.34
N PRO A 174 -16.97 -5.23 -6.05
CA PRO A 174 -17.39 -6.59 -5.69
C PRO A 174 -16.26 -7.61 -5.78
N MET A 175 -15.37 -7.49 -6.78
CA MET A 175 -14.24 -8.39 -6.98
C MET A 175 -13.23 -8.34 -5.83
N ILE A 176 -12.91 -7.14 -5.34
CA ILE A 176 -12.03 -6.93 -4.17
C ILE A 176 -12.62 -7.59 -2.93
N VAL A 177 -13.91 -7.36 -2.67
CA VAL A 177 -14.59 -7.98 -1.52
C VAL A 177 -14.63 -9.49 -1.64
N GLU A 178 -14.87 -10.02 -2.85
CA GLU A 178 -14.85 -11.46 -3.10
C GLU A 178 -13.46 -12.06 -2.89
N ALA A 179 -12.41 -11.43 -3.43
CA ALA A 179 -11.02 -11.85 -3.24
C ALA A 179 -10.65 -11.94 -1.75
N LEU A 180 -10.89 -10.87 -1.00
CA LEU A 180 -10.62 -10.84 0.45
C LEU A 180 -11.50 -11.82 1.22
N SER A 181 -12.76 -12.02 0.82
CA SER A 181 -13.66 -13.01 1.45
C SER A 181 -13.21 -14.46 1.22
N ILE A 182 -12.53 -14.74 0.11
CA ILE A 182 -11.94 -16.06 -0.14
C ILE A 182 -10.73 -16.26 0.77
N VAL A 183 -9.82 -15.28 0.81
CA VAL A 183 -8.63 -15.30 1.67
C VAL A 183 -9.01 -15.42 3.15
N SER A 184 -9.98 -14.63 3.62
CA SER A 184 -10.37 -14.58 5.04
C SER A 184 -11.00 -15.88 5.55
N LYS A 185 -11.51 -16.73 4.67
CA LYS A 185 -12.05 -18.06 5.03
C LYS A 185 -10.95 -19.11 5.19
N ASN A 186 -9.83 -18.92 4.49
CA ASN A 186 -8.74 -19.89 4.41
C ASN A 186 -7.53 -19.47 5.25
N ARG A 187 -7.49 -18.24 5.77
CA ARG A 187 -6.40 -17.67 6.56
C ARG A 187 -6.92 -16.65 7.57
N GLU A 188 -6.27 -16.57 8.73
CA GLU A 188 -6.48 -15.46 9.69
C GLU A 188 -5.79 -14.18 9.20
N GLY A 189 -6.51 -13.06 9.18
CA GLY A 189 -5.97 -11.76 8.75
C GLY A 189 -5.84 -11.64 7.23
N ALA A 190 -6.97 -11.42 6.54
CA ALA A 190 -6.99 -11.22 5.10
C ALA A 190 -6.43 -9.85 4.72
N ALA A 191 -5.13 -9.79 4.44
CA ALA A 191 -4.46 -8.58 3.99
C ALA A 191 -4.34 -8.48 2.45
N ALA A 192 -4.04 -7.28 1.96
CA ALA A 192 -3.90 -6.99 0.53
C ALA A 192 -2.76 -7.79 -0.14
N GLU A 193 -1.72 -8.14 0.61
CA GLU A 193 -0.56 -8.91 0.16
C GLU A 193 -0.93 -10.32 -0.31
N HIS A 194 -2.07 -10.85 0.17
CA HIS A 194 -2.58 -12.16 -0.23
C HIS A 194 -3.39 -12.11 -1.54
N VAL A 195 -3.56 -10.93 -2.13
CA VAL A 195 -4.23 -10.73 -3.41
C VAL A 195 -3.20 -10.21 -4.41
N THR A 196 -2.70 -11.13 -5.23
CA THR A 196 -1.75 -10.80 -6.29
C THR A 196 -2.45 -10.15 -7.48
N MET A 197 -1.72 -9.36 -8.26
CA MET A 197 -2.24 -8.67 -9.43
C MET A 197 -1.45 -9.10 -10.66
N HIS A 198 -2.15 -9.50 -11.72
CA HIS A 198 -1.51 -9.89 -12.98
C HIS A 198 -2.02 -9.03 -14.13
N LYS A 199 -1.12 -8.40 -14.87
CA LYS A 199 -1.48 -7.59 -16.04
C LYS A 199 -1.56 -8.47 -17.29
N THR A 200 -2.74 -8.56 -17.90
CA THR A 200 -2.94 -9.36 -19.12
C THR A 200 -2.29 -8.74 -20.36
N GLY A 201 -2.10 -7.41 -20.37
CA GLY A 201 -1.53 -6.67 -21.52
C GLY A 201 -2.44 -6.58 -22.74
N THR A 202 -3.64 -7.15 -22.66
CA THR A 202 -4.63 -7.23 -23.74
C THR A 202 -6.03 -6.91 -23.22
N GLY A 203 -6.97 -6.64 -24.13
CA GLY A 203 -8.34 -6.32 -23.77
C GLY A 203 -8.51 -4.94 -23.11
N GLY A 204 -9.67 -4.74 -22.51
CA GLY A 204 -10.02 -3.57 -21.71
C GLY A 204 -10.23 -3.90 -20.23
N LEU A 205 -10.51 -2.86 -19.43
CA LEU A 205 -10.69 -3.00 -17.98
C LEU A 205 -11.81 -3.98 -17.59
N ARG A 206 -12.83 -4.09 -18.42
CA ARG A 206 -13.99 -4.96 -18.15
C ARG A 206 -13.72 -6.45 -18.45
N ASP A 207 -12.57 -6.76 -19.05
CA ASP A 207 -12.10 -8.14 -19.24
C ASP A 207 -11.34 -8.65 -18.00
N SER A 208 -11.20 -7.83 -16.96
CA SER A 208 -10.57 -8.22 -15.70
C SER A 208 -11.37 -9.29 -14.98
N ARG A 209 -10.69 -10.23 -14.33
CA ARG A 209 -11.33 -11.35 -13.62
C ARG A 209 -10.57 -11.76 -12.37
N LEU A 210 -11.29 -12.34 -11.43
CA LEU A 210 -10.71 -12.97 -10.24
C LEU A 210 -10.38 -14.42 -10.55
N VAL A 211 -9.13 -14.80 -10.29
CA VAL A 211 -8.63 -16.16 -10.39
C VAL A 211 -8.44 -16.70 -8.97
N SER A 212 -9.18 -17.77 -8.64
CA SER A 212 -8.99 -18.54 -7.40
C SER A 212 -7.74 -19.41 -7.50
N GLY A 213 -6.57 -18.78 -7.45
CA GLY A 213 -5.26 -19.40 -7.57
C GLY A 213 -4.20 -18.34 -7.90
N ILE A 214 -3.15 -18.72 -8.63
CA ILE A 214 -2.03 -17.83 -8.97
C ILE A 214 -1.81 -17.74 -10.48
N VAL A 215 -1.44 -16.55 -10.96
CA VAL A 215 -0.96 -16.32 -12.33
C VAL A 215 0.45 -15.75 -12.30
N VAL A 216 1.37 -16.38 -13.02
CA VAL A 216 2.79 -15.99 -13.10
C VAL A 216 3.25 -15.88 -14.54
N ASN A 217 4.20 -14.98 -14.79
CA ASN A 217 4.88 -14.88 -16.08
C ASN A 217 6.19 -15.67 -16.00
N ARG A 218 6.26 -16.80 -16.70
CA ARG A 218 7.48 -17.57 -16.80
C ARG A 218 7.58 -18.26 -18.14
N ARG A 219 8.77 -18.22 -18.72
CA ARG A 219 9.04 -18.95 -19.96
C ARG A 219 8.97 -20.45 -19.71
N VAL A 220 8.12 -21.13 -20.47
CA VAL A 220 8.06 -22.58 -20.55
C VAL A 220 9.18 -23.04 -21.49
N ILE A 221 10.09 -23.86 -20.96
CA ILE A 221 11.37 -24.17 -21.63
C ILE A 221 11.16 -24.99 -22.92
N MET A 222 10.06 -25.77 -22.99
CA MET A 222 9.77 -26.68 -24.11
C MET A 222 8.29 -26.64 -24.53
N ASP A 223 8.05 -26.52 -25.83
CA ASP A 223 6.69 -26.50 -26.43
C ASP A 223 5.92 -27.82 -26.25
N GLY A 224 6.66 -28.93 -26.09
CA GLY A 224 6.09 -30.27 -25.91
C GLY A 224 5.68 -30.58 -24.47
N LEU A 225 5.82 -29.64 -23.53
CA LEU A 225 5.38 -29.84 -22.15
C LEU A 225 3.85 -29.94 -22.06
N PRO A 226 3.33 -30.72 -21.09
CA PRO A 226 1.89 -30.82 -20.87
C PRO A 226 1.23 -29.46 -20.69
N ASN A 227 0.04 -29.29 -21.26
CA ASN A 227 -0.76 -28.08 -21.14
C ASN A 227 -2.22 -28.46 -20.86
N ASP A 228 -2.98 -27.52 -20.28
CA ASP A 228 -4.39 -27.66 -19.93
C ASP A 228 -4.68 -28.90 -19.05
N LEU A 229 -3.92 -29.04 -17.97
CA LEU A 229 -4.06 -30.12 -17.00
C LEU A 229 -5.30 -29.87 -16.13
N SER A 230 -6.24 -30.83 -16.13
CA SER A 230 -7.40 -30.83 -15.23
C SER A 230 -7.12 -31.62 -13.95
N ASP A 231 -7.60 -31.15 -12.80
CA ASP A 231 -7.46 -31.81 -11.50
C ASP A 231 -5.99 -32.15 -11.16
N ALA A 232 -5.11 -31.16 -11.34
CA ALA A 232 -3.67 -31.35 -11.26
C ALA A 232 -3.16 -31.34 -9.82
N GLN A 233 -2.28 -32.28 -9.50
CA GLN A 233 -1.48 -32.27 -8.28
C GLN A 233 -0.17 -31.52 -8.53
N VAL A 234 0.13 -30.50 -7.73
CA VAL A 234 1.25 -29.59 -7.97
C VAL A 234 2.22 -29.61 -6.80
N ALA A 235 3.49 -29.85 -7.09
CA ALA A 235 4.58 -29.73 -6.12
C ALA A 235 5.20 -28.34 -6.15
N CYS A 236 5.53 -27.79 -4.97
CA CYS A 236 6.25 -26.52 -4.84
C CYS A 236 7.62 -26.77 -4.18
N LEU A 237 8.70 -26.42 -4.89
CA LEU A 237 10.07 -26.63 -4.45
C LEU A 237 10.80 -25.30 -4.24
N ASP A 238 11.38 -25.09 -3.06
CA ASP A 238 12.30 -23.98 -2.82
C ASP A 238 13.75 -24.43 -3.03
N GLY A 239 14.12 -24.57 -4.29
CA GLY A 239 15.44 -25.01 -4.69
C GLY A 239 15.50 -25.37 -6.16
N ASP A 240 16.66 -25.85 -6.58
CA ASP A 240 16.87 -26.32 -7.94
C ASP A 240 16.30 -27.72 -8.16
N LEU A 241 15.81 -27.96 -9.37
CA LEU A 241 15.57 -29.30 -9.89
C LEU A 241 16.81 -29.79 -10.66
N LYS A 242 17.96 -29.74 -10.00
CA LYS A 242 19.26 -30.19 -10.52
C LYS A 242 20.06 -30.89 -9.44
N MET A 243 21.17 -31.53 -9.83
CA MET A 243 22.11 -32.03 -8.84
C MET A 243 22.71 -30.88 -8.04
N ARG A 244 22.65 -30.96 -6.72
CA ARG A 244 23.24 -29.96 -5.84
C ARG A 244 24.74 -29.88 -6.06
N GLU A 245 25.21 -28.67 -6.33
CA GLU A 245 26.64 -28.37 -6.29
C GLU A 245 27.15 -28.50 -4.85
N LEU A 246 28.33 -29.10 -4.70
CA LEU A 246 28.95 -29.26 -3.39
C LEU A 246 29.48 -27.91 -2.91
N THR A 247 29.14 -27.51 -1.68
CA THR A 247 29.56 -26.22 -1.09
C THR A 247 31.08 -26.10 -0.88
N ARG A 248 31.82 -27.19 -1.07
CA ARG A 248 33.27 -27.22 -1.01
C ARG A 248 33.79 -27.60 -2.38
N ASP A 249 34.86 -26.95 -2.80
CA ASP A 249 35.59 -27.31 -4.01
C ASP A 249 36.09 -28.76 -3.88
N VAL A 250 35.44 -29.67 -4.60
CA VAL A 250 35.84 -31.07 -4.70
C VAL A 250 36.49 -31.27 -6.07
N GLU A 251 37.80 -31.46 -6.09
CA GLU A 251 38.51 -31.90 -7.29
C GLU A 251 38.43 -33.42 -7.43
N ILE A 252 37.69 -33.88 -8.43
CA ILE A 252 37.61 -35.30 -8.77
C ILE A 252 38.75 -35.61 -9.75
N LYS A 253 39.71 -36.46 -9.34
CA LYS A 253 40.80 -36.92 -10.20
C LYS A 253 40.45 -38.25 -10.85
N ILE A 254 40.18 -38.20 -12.14
CA ILE A 254 39.86 -39.38 -12.97
C ILE A 254 41.17 -39.89 -13.58
N THR A 255 41.56 -41.12 -13.23
CA THR A 255 42.87 -41.69 -13.62
C THR A 255 42.79 -42.70 -14.76
N ASN A 256 41.60 -43.23 -15.04
CA ASN A 256 41.38 -44.19 -16.12
C ASN A 256 39.97 -44.03 -16.75
N ALA A 257 39.75 -44.64 -17.91
CA ALA A 257 38.50 -44.54 -18.65
C ALA A 257 37.31 -45.17 -17.90
N GLY A 258 37.51 -46.27 -17.16
CA GLY A 258 36.43 -46.92 -16.41
C GLY A 258 35.91 -46.08 -15.24
N GLU A 259 36.79 -45.32 -14.57
CA GLU A 259 36.41 -44.34 -13.55
C GLU A 259 35.55 -43.21 -14.14
N LEU A 260 35.88 -42.75 -15.36
CA LEU A 260 35.07 -41.76 -16.06
C LEU A 260 33.66 -42.29 -16.35
N ASP A 261 33.55 -43.50 -16.89
CA ASP A 261 32.27 -44.12 -17.20
C ASP A 261 31.41 -44.28 -15.95
N SER A 262 31.99 -44.76 -14.84
CA SER A 262 31.27 -44.92 -13.57
C SER A 262 30.81 -43.59 -12.97
N PHE A 263 31.58 -42.51 -13.17
CA PHE A 263 31.21 -41.18 -12.70
C PHE A 263 30.03 -40.62 -13.50
N ILE A 264 30.06 -40.76 -14.83
CA ILE A 264 28.96 -40.38 -15.71
C ILE A 264 27.70 -41.17 -15.39
N GLU A 265 27.83 -42.48 -15.14
CA GLU A 265 26.72 -43.35 -14.77
C GLU A 265 26.11 -42.93 -13.42
N ALA A 266 26.94 -42.64 -12.41
CA ALA A 266 26.46 -42.15 -11.10
C ALA A 266 25.74 -40.80 -11.20
N GLU A 267 26.21 -39.89 -12.07
CA GLU A 267 25.49 -38.66 -12.38
C GLU A 267 24.13 -38.94 -13.02
N HIS A 268 24.07 -39.81 -14.03
CA HIS A 268 22.80 -40.20 -14.64
C HIS A 268 21.83 -40.83 -13.63
N GLU A 269 22.28 -41.78 -12.82
CA GLU A 269 21.47 -42.38 -11.75
C GLU A 269 20.92 -41.34 -10.77
N ARG A 270 21.69 -40.28 -10.50
CA ARG A 270 21.27 -39.22 -9.60
C ARG A 270 20.19 -38.32 -10.21
N ARG A 271 20.34 -37.90 -11.47
CA ARG A 271 19.28 -37.20 -12.24
C ARG A 271 18.02 -38.05 -12.30
N ASP A 272 18.20 -39.34 -12.55
CA ASP A 272 17.13 -40.32 -12.65
C ASP A 272 16.35 -40.48 -11.35
N ALA A 273 17.06 -40.54 -10.22
CA ALA A 273 16.45 -40.60 -8.90
C ALA A 273 15.62 -39.34 -8.58
N ILE A 274 16.10 -38.15 -8.96
CA ILE A 274 15.37 -36.90 -8.77
C ILE A 274 14.07 -36.91 -9.58
N ALA A 275 14.13 -37.25 -10.86
CA ALA A 275 12.94 -37.33 -11.70
C ALA A 275 11.98 -38.42 -11.23
N ALA A 276 12.48 -39.59 -10.83
CA ALA A 276 11.67 -40.68 -10.32
C ALA A 276 10.98 -40.33 -8.99
N SER A 277 11.62 -39.53 -8.13
CA SER A 277 11.01 -39.01 -6.91
C SER A 277 9.80 -38.14 -7.21
N VAL A 278 9.96 -37.18 -8.13
CA VAL A 278 8.87 -36.31 -8.58
C VAL A 278 7.72 -37.11 -9.19
N ILE A 279 8.01 -38.02 -10.12
CA ILE A 279 6.98 -38.85 -10.77
C ILE A 279 6.31 -39.77 -9.75
N GLY A 280 7.09 -40.35 -8.82
CA GLY A 280 6.62 -41.25 -7.77
C GLY A 280 5.72 -40.57 -6.74
N SER A 281 5.86 -39.25 -6.55
CA SER A 281 4.96 -38.47 -5.70
C SER A 281 3.52 -38.39 -6.24
N GLY A 282 3.34 -38.53 -7.55
CA GLY A 282 2.06 -38.33 -8.24
C GLY A 282 1.83 -36.92 -8.79
N ALA A 283 2.83 -36.03 -8.67
CA ALA A 283 2.73 -34.66 -9.17
C ALA A 283 2.49 -34.61 -10.70
N SER A 284 1.47 -33.88 -11.11
CA SER A 284 1.19 -33.54 -12.52
C SER A 284 1.96 -32.30 -12.96
N ALA A 285 2.36 -31.44 -12.00
CA ALA A 285 3.24 -30.31 -12.25
C ALA A 285 4.19 -30.05 -11.07
N VAL A 286 5.34 -29.44 -11.36
CA VAL A 286 6.34 -29.01 -10.38
C VAL A 286 6.73 -27.56 -10.66
N LEU A 287 6.66 -26.74 -9.61
CA LEU A 287 7.10 -25.35 -9.60
C LEU A 287 8.36 -25.26 -8.73
N CYS A 288 9.46 -24.73 -9.25
CA CYS A 288 10.70 -24.57 -8.48
C CYS A 288 11.29 -23.16 -8.57
N SER A 289 11.87 -22.69 -7.47
CA SER A 289 12.53 -21.37 -7.39
C SER A 289 13.87 -21.35 -8.11
N GLY A 290 14.54 -22.50 -8.20
CA GLY A 290 15.81 -22.67 -8.89
C GLY A 290 15.67 -23.16 -10.33
N GLU A 291 16.82 -23.50 -10.92
CA GLU A 291 16.92 -23.97 -12.30
C GLU A 291 16.47 -25.43 -12.44
N VAL A 292 16.06 -25.79 -13.65
CA VAL A 292 15.69 -27.17 -14.02
C VAL A 292 16.74 -27.75 -14.96
N ASP A 293 17.35 -28.88 -14.57
CA ASP A 293 18.27 -29.64 -15.43
C ASP A 293 17.52 -30.18 -16.66
N ARG A 294 18.13 -30.09 -17.85
CA ARG A 294 17.51 -30.48 -19.11
C ARG A 294 17.17 -31.97 -19.20
N ASP A 295 18.01 -32.84 -18.65
CA ASP A 295 17.77 -34.30 -18.70
C ASP A 295 16.57 -34.66 -17.81
N ILE A 296 16.47 -34.01 -16.65
CA ILE A 296 15.33 -34.15 -15.74
C ILE A 296 14.06 -33.62 -16.42
N LEU A 297 14.14 -32.43 -17.04
CA LEU A 297 13.01 -31.82 -17.76
C LEU A 297 12.46 -32.75 -18.85
N HIS A 298 13.34 -33.33 -19.67
CA HIS A 298 12.95 -34.27 -20.72
C HIS A 298 12.21 -35.49 -20.16
N ARG A 299 12.72 -36.08 -19.08
CA ARG A 299 12.08 -37.24 -18.43
C ARG A 299 10.72 -36.90 -17.81
N LEU A 300 10.60 -35.74 -17.19
CA LEU A 300 9.33 -35.25 -16.66
C LEU A 300 8.31 -35.03 -17.78
N ALA A 301 8.73 -34.42 -18.89
CA ALA A 301 7.89 -34.22 -20.07
C ALA A 301 7.38 -35.56 -20.65
N ASP A 302 8.26 -36.55 -20.81
CA ASP A 302 7.90 -37.90 -21.29
C ASP A 302 6.89 -38.60 -20.37
N SER A 303 6.93 -38.27 -19.08
CA SER A 303 6.02 -38.81 -18.06
C SER A 303 4.75 -37.98 -17.90
N GLY A 304 4.58 -36.92 -18.69
CA GLY A 304 3.40 -36.05 -18.66
C GLY A 304 3.38 -35.06 -17.48
N VAL A 305 4.53 -34.74 -16.89
CA VAL A 305 4.67 -33.78 -15.79
C VAL A 305 5.16 -32.44 -16.31
N LEU A 306 4.45 -31.36 -16.00
CA LEU A 306 4.90 -29.99 -16.32
C LEU A 306 5.94 -29.53 -15.30
N ALA A 307 7.12 -29.09 -15.75
CA ALA A 307 8.11 -28.47 -14.87
C ALA A 307 8.29 -26.98 -15.23
N VAL A 308 8.16 -26.12 -14.22
CA VAL A 308 8.34 -24.67 -14.30
C VAL A 308 9.43 -24.27 -13.31
N GLY A 309 10.49 -23.66 -13.81
CA GLY A 309 11.63 -23.27 -13.01
C GLY A 309 11.85 -21.78 -12.89
N GLU A 310 12.79 -21.44 -12.02
CA GLU A 310 13.32 -20.11 -11.76
C GLU A 310 12.29 -19.08 -11.27
N LEU A 311 11.20 -19.53 -10.66
CA LEU A 311 10.20 -18.63 -10.09
C LEU A 311 10.80 -17.84 -8.92
N ASP A 312 10.35 -16.60 -8.74
CA ASP A 312 10.83 -15.81 -7.61
C ASP A 312 10.38 -16.44 -6.28
N SER A 313 11.15 -16.23 -5.22
CA SER A 313 10.81 -16.82 -3.90
C SER A 313 9.43 -16.38 -3.40
N SER A 314 8.97 -15.17 -3.77
CA SER A 314 7.59 -14.72 -3.51
C SER A 314 6.56 -15.48 -4.34
N GLU A 315 6.83 -15.73 -5.62
CA GLU A 315 5.90 -16.46 -6.51
C GLU A 315 5.71 -17.90 -6.07
N ILE A 316 6.79 -18.57 -5.66
CA ILE A 316 6.78 -19.95 -5.15
C ILE A 316 6.00 -20.05 -3.84
N ARG A 317 6.24 -19.13 -2.90
CA ARG A 317 5.47 -19.06 -1.65
C ARG A 317 3.99 -18.81 -1.94
N ASN A 318 3.70 -17.88 -2.86
CA ASN A 318 2.32 -17.56 -3.24
C ASN A 318 1.63 -18.76 -3.90
N ALA A 319 2.33 -19.50 -4.75
CA ALA A 319 1.81 -20.71 -5.37
C ALA A 319 1.52 -21.80 -4.33
N SER A 320 2.46 -22.02 -3.39
CA SER A 320 2.30 -22.97 -2.28
C SER A 320 1.06 -22.66 -1.44
N GLU A 321 0.86 -21.39 -1.06
CA GLU A 321 -0.29 -20.94 -0.28
C GLU A 321 -1.61 -20.98 -1.09
N ALA A 322 -1.58 -20.71 -2.40
CA ALA A 322 -2.75 -20.82 -3.27
C ALA A 322 -3.19 -22.28 -3.47
N LEU A 323 -2.23 -23.19 -3.61
CA LEU A 323 -2.45 -24.62 -3.87
C LEU A 323 -2.70 -25.45 -2.60
N GLY A 324 -2.33 -24.91 -1.43
CA GLY A 324 -2.24 -25.67 -0.18
C GLY A 324 -1.11 -26.69 -0.17
N ALA A 325 -0.10 -26.51 -1.03
CA ALA A 325 1.07 -27.37 -1.10
C ALA A 325 2.05 -27.06 0.04
N ARG A 326 2.82 -28.06 0.49
CA ARG A 326 3.96 -27.82 1.38
C ARG A 326 5.18 -27.46 0.55
N LEU A 327 5.90 -26.42 0.96
CA LEU A 327 7.16 -26.03 0.35
C LEU A 327 8.27 -27.00 0.77
N VAL A 328 8.96 -27.60 -0.21
CA VAL A 328 10.01 -28.62 0.02
C VAL A 328 11.34 -28.15 -0.59
N ASP A 329 12.45 -28.27 0.14
CA ASP A 329 13.77 -27.76 -0.31
C ASP A 329 14.53 -28.73 -1.24
N SER A 330 14.07 -29.97 -1.31
CA SER A 330 14.80 -31.08 -1.92
C SER A 330 13.81 -32.00 -2.64
N PRO A 331 13.98 -32.21 -3.95
CA PRO A 331 13.04 -33.02 -4.74
C PRO A 331 13.02 -34.51 -4.33
N LEU A 332 14.02 -34.97 -3.59
CA LEU A 332 14.11 -36.36 -3.10
C LEU A 332 13.30 -36.61 -1.84
N ASP A 333 12.92 -35.54 -1.14
CA ASP A 333 12.10 -35.60 0.07
C ASP A 333 10.62 -35.35 -0.23
N LEU A 334 10.25 -35.34 -1.51
CA LEU A 334 8.90 -35.05 -1.97
C LEU A 334 7.98 -36.25 -1.76
N GLU A 335 6.93 -36.08 -0.95
CA GLU A 335 5.91 -37.09 -0.72
C GLU A 335 4.55 -36.66 -1.31
N ALA A 336 3.65 -37.62 -1.52
CA ALA A 336 2.30 -37.34 -2.02
C ALA A 336 1.50 -36.41 -1.09
N SER A 337 1.83 -36.35 0.21
CA SER A 337 1.20 -35.43 1.17
C SER A 337 1.66 -33.98 1.06
N ASP A 338 2.76 -33.72 0.35
CA ASP A 338 3.30 -32.37 0.18
C ASP A 338 2.68 -31.65 -1.03
N LEU A 339 1.99 -32.40 -1.90
CA LEU A 339 1.37 -31.89 -3.11
C LEU A 339 0.15 -31.03 -2.79
N GLY A 340 0.05 -29.89 -3.46
CA GLY A 340 -1.17 -29.10 -3.52
C GLY A 340 -2.05 -29.53 -4.68
N TYR A 341 -3.22 -28.90 -4.79
CA TYR A 341 -4.21 -29.26 -5.81
C TYR A 341 -4.84 -28.02 -6.45
N CYS A 342 -4.98 -28.06 -7.78
CA CYS A 342 -5.77 -27.11 -8.54
C CYS A 342 -6.70 -27.81 -9.53
N GLY A 343 -7.87 -27.23 -9.79
CA GLY A 343 -8.79 -27.77 -10.78
C GLY A 343 -8.31 -27.60 -12.22
N ARG A 344 -7.48 -26.58 -12.50
CA ARG A 344 -6.90 -26.37 -13.83
C ARG A 344 -5.52 -25.74 -13.77
N LEU A 345 -4.60 -26.25 -14.57
CA LEU A 345 -3.30 -25.64 -14.83
C LEU A 345 -3.07 -25.52 -16.33
N SER A 346 -2.88 -24.30 -16.81
CA SER A 346 -2.64 -24.03 -18.23
C SER A 346 -1.54 -22.99 -18.42
N TRP A 347 -0.82 -23.07 -19.54
CA TRP A 347 0.11 -22.04 -19.96
C TRP A 347 -0.21 -21.56 -21.38
N GLU A 348 -0.02 -20.26 -21.62
CA GLU A 348 -0.25 -19.62 -22.91
C GLU A 348 0.99 -18.85 -23.34
N ARG A 349 1.42 -19.06 -24.57
CA ARG A 349 2.52 -18.30 -25.15
C ARG A 349 2.06 -16.90 -25.51
N ARG A 350 2.75 -15.87 -25.01
CA ARG A 350 2.57 -14.52 -25.54
C ARG A 350 3.29 -14.41 -26.88
N GLU A 351 2.53 -14.17 -27.93
CA GLU A 351 3.08 -13.73 -29.21
C GLU A 351 3.30 -12.20 -29.12
N GLU A 352 4.54 -11.76 -29.40
CA GLU A 352 5.00 -10.36 -29.47
C GLU A 352 5.07 -9.56 -28.14
N SER A 353 6.18 -9.71 -27.41
CA SER A 353 6.78 -8.66 -26.58
C SER A 353 8.31 -8.73 -26.61
N ASP A 354 8.99 -7.65 -26.20
CA ASP A 354 10.46 -7.58 -26.13
C ASP A 354 11.07 -8.64 -25.17
N SER A 355 10.25 -9.24 -24.29
CA SER A 355 10.56 -10.42 -23.47
C SER A 355 9.75 -11.65 -23.90
N VAL A 356 10.39 -12.82 -23.98
CA VAL A 356 9.75 -14.12 -24.28
C VAL A 356 9.21 -14.71 -22.98
N GLU A 357 8.06 -14.25 -22.53
CA GLU A 357 7.38 -14.74 -21.32
C GLU A 357 6.08 -15.46 -21.69
N ASP A 358 5.84 -16.64 -21.11
CA ASP A 358 4.57 -17.35 -21.20
C ASP A 358 3.75 -17.09 -19.92
N VAL A 359 2.43 -17.07 -20.04
CA VAL A 359 1.53 -16.86 -18.89
C VAL A 359 1.11 -18.22 -18.36
N ILE A 360 1.45 -18.52 -17.11
CA ILE A 360 1.07 -19.75 -16.44
C ILE A 360 -0.07 -19.43 -15.47
N ARG A 361 -1.19 -20.12 -15.62
CA ARG A 361 -2.39 -19.97 -14.81
C ARG A 361 -2.67 -21.23 -14.02
N ILE A 362 -2.80 -21.06 -12.71
CA ILE A 362 -3.24 -22.07 -11.76
C ILE A 362 -4.60 -21.61 -11.27
N GLU A 363 -5.65 -22.28 -11.71
CA GLU A 363 -7.05 -21.88 -11.48
C GLU A 363 -7.81 -22.96 -10.68
N ASN A 364 -8.90 -22.54 -10.04
CA ASN A 364 -9.81 -23.40 -9.29
C ASN A 364 -9.14 -24.17 -8.15
N CYS A 365 -8.29 -23.49 -7.37
CA CYS A 365 -7.81 -24.01 -6.10
C CYS A 365 -8.99 -24.12 -5.10
N PRO A 366 -9.14 -25.22 -4.34
CA PRO A 366 -10.29 -25.41 -3.45
C PRO A 366 -10.33 -24.47 -2.24
N SER A 367 -9.18 -24.25 -1.60
CA SER A 367 -9.03 -23.43 -0.40
C SER A 367 -7.83 -22.48 -0.49
N PRO A 368 -7.81 -21.57 -1.48
CA PRO A 368 -6.66 -20.72 -1.71
C PRO A 368 -6.52 -19.70 -0.58
N ALA A 369 -5.35 -19.67 0.05
CA ALA A 369 -4.97 -18.59 0.95
C ALA A 369 -4.46 -17.35 0.19
N ILE A 370 -4.16 -17.51 -1.11
CA ILE A 370 -3.79 -16.44 -2.03
C ILE A 370 -4.60 -16.54 -3.32
N VAL A 371 -5.04 -15.40 -3.83
CA VAL A 371 -5.78 -15.28 -5.10
C VAL A 371 -5.11 -14.27 -6.03
N THR A 372 -5.44 -14.30 -7.31
CA THR A 372 -4.94 -13.34 -8.30
C THR A 372 -6.10 -12.59 -8.95
N ILE A 373 -5.99 -11.27 -9.04
CA ILE A 373 -6.84 -10.46 -9.92
C ILE A 373 -6.08 -10.23 -11.23
N GLU A 374 -6.59 -10.78 -12.33
CA GLU A 374 -6.12 -10.47 -13.67
C GLU A 374 -6.74 -9.14 -14.11
N VAL A 375 -5.90 -8.13 -14.34
CA VAL A 375 -6.30 -6.79 -14.77
C VAL A 375 -6.12 -6.66 -16.27
N GLY A 376 -7.25 -6.48 -16.96
CA GLY A 376 -7.30 -6.22 -18.41
C GLY A 376 -6.76 -4.84 -18.77
N GLY A 377 -6.12 -4.70 -19.93
CA GLY A 377 -5.71 -3.39 -20.45
C GLY A 377 -4.37 -3.39 -21.20
N ALA A 378 -4.38 -2.80 -22.40
CA ALA A 378 -3.21 -2.73 -23.29
C ALA A 378 -2.22 -1.58 -22.98
N GLY A 379 -2.60 -0.58 -22.18
CA GLY A 379 -1.72 0.56 -21.85
C GLY A 379 -0.75 0.25 -20.71
N GLU A 380 0.50 0.69 -20.78
CA GLU A 380 1.46 0.56 -19.67
C GLU A 380 1.11 1.46 -18.49
N THR A 381 1.18 2.77 -18.70
CA THR A 381 0.98 3.75 -17.62
C THR A 381 -0.42 3.73 -17.03
N GLY A 382 -1.45 3.50 -17.85
CA GLY A 382 -2.84 3.47 -17.39
C GLY A 382 -3.15 2.25 -16.53
N THR A 383 -2.64 1.08 -16.90
CA THR A 383 -2.90 -0.16 -16.14
C THR A 383 -2.13 -0.20 -14.83
N GLU A 384 -0.91 0.34 -14.77
CA GLU A 384 -0.17 0.48 -13.51
C GLU A 384 -0.91 1.34 -12.49
N GLU A 385 -1.48 2.47 -12.95
CA GLU A 385 -2.25 3.38 -12.09
C GLU A 385 -3.50 2.67 -11.53
N ILE A 386 -4.11 1.76 -12.30
CA ILE A 386 -5.25 0.95 -11.89
C ILE A 386 -4.85 -0.13 -10.90
N ILE A 387 -3.78 -0.89 -11.18
CA ILE A 387 -3.27 -1.93 -10.27
C ILE A 387 -3.00 -1.33 -8.87
N ARG A 388 -2.36 -0.16 -8.83
CA ARG A 388 -2.15 0.54 -7.57
C ARG A 388 -3.46 1.00 -6.93
N GLY A 389 -4.40 1.58 -7.70
CA GLY A 389 -5.72 1.93 -7.16
C GLY A 389 -6.46 0.72 -6.55
N LEU A 390 -6.34 -0.47 -7.16
CA LEU A 390 -6.88 -1.72 -6.64
C LEU A 390 -6.16 -2.16 -5.36
N HIS A 391 -4.84 -2.04 -5.31
CA HIS A 391 -4.04 -2.37 -4.13
C HIS A 391 -4.40 -1.48 -2.93
N ASP A 392 -4.50 -0.17 -3.13
CA ASP A 392 -4.94 0.79 -2.10
C ASP A 392 -6.35 0.45 -1.59
N SER A 393 -7.25 0.11 -2.52
CA SER A 393 -8.61 -0.33 -2.19
C SER A 393 -8.64 -1.66 -1.45
N LEU A 394 -7.76 -2.61 -1.78
CA LEU A 394 -7.61 -3.87 -1.04
C LEU A 394 -7.15 -3.62 0.39
N ARG A 395 -6.18 -2.73 0.59
CA ARG A 395 -5.69 -2.35 1.92
C ARG A 395 -6.80 -1.71 2.75
N ALA A 396 -7.46 -0.69 2.23
CA ALA A 396 -8.60 -0.08 2.92
C ALA A 396 -9.72 -1.09 3.22
N THR A 397 -10.06 -1.95 2.25
CA THR A 397 -11.14 -2.94 2.43
C THR A 397 -10.76 -4.04 3.43
N SER A 398 -9.49 -4.48 3.46
CA SER A 398 -9.01 -5.47 4.42
C SER A 398 -9.18 -5.02 5.86
N LEU A 399 -8.88 -3.75 6.16
CA LEU A 399 -9.08 -3.17 7.49
C LEU A 399 -10.55 -3.23 7.91
N ALA A 400 -11.47 -2.94 6.97
CA ALA A 400 -12.91 -2.96 7.22
C ALA A 400 -13.48 -4.35 7.56
N PHE A 401 -12.77 -5.46 7.31
CA PHE A 401 -13.23 -6.79 7.75
C PHE A 401 -13.19 -6.94 9.27
N ASP A 402 -12.23 -6.29 9.93
CA ASP A 402 -11.95 -6.50 11.36
C ASP A 402 -12.34 -5.29 12.23
N GLU A 403 -12.86 -4.21 11.63
CA GLU A 403 -13.19 -2.98 12.37
C GLU A 403 -14.48 -2.28 11.93
N GLU A 404 -14.87 -1.28 12.72
CA GLU A 404 -16.04 -0.45 12.48
C GLU A 404 -15.82 0.56 11.34
N LEU A 405 -16.91 0.94 10.69
CA LEU A 405 -16.96 1.91 9.61
C LEU A 405 -17.36 3.29 10.14
N LEU A 406 -16.77 4.33 9.55
CA LEU A 406 -17.09 5.72 9.80
C LEU A 406 -17.60 6.44 8.54
N PRO A 407 -18.52 7.41 8.68
CA PRO A 407 -19.06 8.13 7.55
C PRO A 407 -18.01 9.05 6.91
N GLY A 408 -17.78 8.88 5.61
CA GLY A 408 -16.82 9.66 4.84
C GLY A 408 -17.33 11.04 4.41
N ALA A 409 -16.86 11.51 3.26
CA ALA A 409 -17.31 12.76 2.62
C ALA A 409 -17.18 14.02 3.52
N GLY A 410 -16.19 14.03 4.42
CA GLY A 410 -16.00 15.13 5.39
C GLY A 410 -17.02 15.18 6.53
N SER A 411 -17.99 14.25 6.59
CA SER A 411 -19.01 14.19 7.64
C SER A 411 -18.40 13.98 9.01
N ILE A 412 -17.58 12.92 9.17
CA ILE A 412 -16.94 12.62 10.45
C ILE A 412 -16.04 13.78 10.93
N HIS A 413 -15.35 14.45 10.01
CA HIS A 413 -14.48 15.59 10.32
C HIS A 413 -15.26 16.79 10.88
N ALA A 414 -16.40 17.13 10.29
CA ALA A 414 -17.27 18.19 10.78
C ALA A 414 -17.86 17.87 12.16
N ARG A 415 -18.21 16.60 12.39
CA ARG A 415 -18.74 16.11 13.66
C ARG A 415 -17.71 16.11 14.78
N MET A 416 -16.49 15.62 14.50
CA MET A 416 -15.36 15.74 15.41
C MET A 416 -15.05 17.20 15.74
N ALA A 417 -15.07 18.09 14.74
CA ALA A 417 -14.90 19.53 14.98
C ALA A 417 -15.97 20.10 15.93
N HIS A 418 -17.22 19.65 15.81
CA HIS A 418 -18.29 20.02 16.75
C HIS A 418 -18.04 19.46 18.16
N ALA A 419 -17.62 18.19 18.28
CA ALA A 419 -17.30 17.56 19.55
C ALA A 419 -16.16 18.29 20.29
N VAL A 420 -15.08 18.64 19.58
CA VAL A 420 -13.97 19.43 20.11
C VAL A 420 -14.45 20.80 20.61
N ARG A 421 -15.36 21.45 19.88
CA ARG A 421 -15.96 22.73 20.31
C ARG A 421 -16.86 22.62 21.55
N ARG A 422 -17.46 21.46 21.80
CA ARG A 422 -18.16 21.21 23.06
C ARG A 422 -17.17 20.96 24.19
N ALA A 423 -16.12 20.18 23.93
CA ALA A 423 -15.11 19.86 24.93
C ALA A 423 -14.32 21.10 25.41
N LEU A 424 -14.09 22.09 24.53
CA LEU A 424 -13.37 23.31 24.91
C LEU A 424 -14.16 24.20 25.89
N GLU A 425 -15.49 24.06 26.01
CA GLU A 425 -16.30 24.82 26.98
C GLU A 425 -15.95 24.45 28.42
N ALA A 426 -15.47 23.23 28.65
CA ALA A 426 -14.97 22.78 29.94
C ALA A 426 -13.58 23.33 30.29
N GLN A 427 -12.87 23.95 29.33
CA GLN A 427 -11.51 24.44 29.51
C GLN A 427 -11.49 25.93 29.88
N GLY A 428 -10.95 26.25 31.06
CA GLY A 428 -10.80 27.63 31.55
C GLY A 428 -9.53 28.34 31.08
N GLY A 429 -8.53 27.60 30.58
CA GLY A 429 -7.20 28.09 30.25
C GLY A 429 -7.04 28.60 28.81
N ARG A 430 -5.78 28.82 28.38
CA ARG A 430 -5.45 29.29 27.01
C ARG A 430 -5.48 28.15 25.98
N GLU A 431 -5.47 26.91 26.43
CA GLU A 431 -5.57 25.67 25.68
C GLU A 431 -6.84 25.64 24.82
N ARG A 432 -7.93 26.28 25.28
CA ARG A 432 -9.17 26.45 24.50
C ARG A 432 -8.95 27.10 23.14
N LEU A 433 -7.96 27.99 23.01
CA LEU A 433 -7.65 28.68 21.75
C LEU A 433 -7.04 27.70 20.75
N ALA A 434 -6.22 26.77 21.24
CA ALA A 434 -5.64 25.71 20.45
C ALA A 434 -6.67 24.64 20.09
N MET A 435 -7.58 24.27 21.01
CA MET A 435 -8.70 23.38 20.67
C MET A 435 -9.62 23.96 19.59
N GLU A 436 -9.91 25.26 19.66
CA GLU A 436 -10.71 25.94 18.63
C GLU A 436 -9.97 26.02 17.27
N ALA A 437 -8.64 26.18 17.29
CA ALA A 437 -7.79 26.06 16.10
C ALA A 437 -7.83 24.64 15.50
N PHE A 438 -7.76 23.61 16.34
CA PHE A 438 -7.88 22.22 15.92
C PHE A 438 -9.23 21.94 15.24
N ALA A 439 -10.33 22.43 15.82
CA ALA A 439 -11.66 22.28 15.24
C ALA A 439 -11.79 22.94 13.85
N ARG A 440 -11.16 24.11 13.65
CA ARG A 440 -11.08 24.74 12.32
C ARG A 440 -10.21 23.94 11.34
N ALA A 441 -9.10 23.36 11.83
CA ALA A 441 -8.24 22.54 10.99
C ALA A 441 -8.98 21.32 10.42
N LEU A 442 -9.80 20.64 11.21
CA LEU A 442 -10.63 19.52 10.76
C LEU A 442 -11.61 19.90 9.64
N GLU A 443 -12.14 21.13 9.66
CA GLU A 443 -13.06 21.64 8.63
C GLU A 443 -12.39 21.90 7.28
N THR A 444 -11.05 21.82 7.22
CA THR A 444 -10.30 21.91 5.95
C THR A 444 -10.66 20.77 5.01
N ILE A 445 -11.01 19.59 5.53
CA ILE A 445 -11.41 18.43 4.72
C ILE A 445 -12.71 18.69 3.96
N PRO A 446 -13.86 18.96 4.62
CA PRO A 446 -15.08 19.29 3.89
C PRO A 446 -14.96 20.57 3.06
N ALA A 447 -14.21 21.58 3.52
CA ALA A 447 -13.97 22.79 2.72
C ALA A 447 -13.26 22.48 1.39
N THR A 448 -12.24 21.62 1.42
CA THR A 448 -11.52 21.22 0.21
C THR A 448 -12.38 20.41 -0.74
N LEU A 449 -13.23 19.51 -0.21
CA LEU A 449 -14.19 18.77 -1.04
C LEU A 449 -15.19 19.71 -1.74
N ALA A 450 -15.69 20.73 -1.03
CA ALA A 450 -16.59 21.72 -1.60
C ALA A 450 -15.90 22.54 -2.70
N GLU A 451 -14.68 23.00 -2.44
CA GLU A 451 -13.88 23.78 -3.39
C GLU A 451 -13.58 22.99 -4.67
N ASN A 452 -13.09 21.76 -4.54
CA ASN A 452 -12.80 20.88 -5.68
C ASN A 452 -14.08 20.42 -6.41
N GLY A 453 -15.22 20.41 -5.72
CA GLY A 453 -16.55 20.21 -6.30
C GLY A 453 -17.09 21.42 -7.07
N GLY A 454 -16.45 22.59 -6.94
CA GLY A 454 -16.83 23.84 -7.61
C GLY A 454 -17.87 24.68 -6.87
N ASP A 455 -18.09 24.41 -5.58
CA ASP A 455 -19.04 25.13 -4.72
C ASP A 455 -18.32 26.05 -3.73
N ASP A 456 -19.07 26.90 -3.01
CA ASP A 456 -18.49 27.80 -2.00
C ASP A 456 -18.14 27.03 -0.71
N PRO A 457 -16.86 26.98 -0.30
CA PRO A 457 -16.45 26.21 0.87
C PRO A 457 -17.02 26.73 2.19
N LEU A 458 -17.22 28.04 2.31
CA LEU A 458 -17.67 28.66 3.55
C LEU A 458 -19.13 28.29 3.83
N ASP A 459 -19.99 28.45 2.82
CA ASP A 459 -21.42 28.11 2.93
C ASP A 459 -21.60 26.64 3.29
N ARG A 460 -20.85 25.75 2.63
CA ARG A 460 -20.91 24.30 2.87
C ARG A 460 -20.43 23.91 4.28
N VAL A 461 -19.34 24.51 4.77
CA VAL A 461 -18.87 24.29 6.15
C VAL A 461 -19.90 24.78 7.17
N LEU A 462 -20.55 25.92 6.93
CA LEU A 462 -21.58 26.44 7.84
C LEU A 462 -22.80 25.51 7.91
N GLU A 463 -23.24 24.96 6.79
CA GLU A 463 -24.31 23.95 6.75
C GLU A 463 -23.94 22.67 7.50
N LEU A 464 -22.71 22.17 7.33
CA LEU A 464 -22.22 21.00 8.06
C LEU A 464 -22.14 21.26 9.57
N ARG A 465 -21.72 22.45 10.00
CA ARG A 465 -21.75 22.84 11.42
C ARG A 465 -23.17 22.80 11.99
N ALA A 466 -24.15 23.30 11.24
CA ALA A 466 -25.56 23.26 11.66
C ALA A 466 -26.04 21.81 11.79
N ALA A 467 -25.76 20.96 10.79
CA ALA A 467 -26.14 19.55 10.79
C ALA A 467 -25.49 18.76 11.94
N ALA A 468 -24.20 18.99 12.20
CA ALA A 468 -23.47 18.35 13.30
C ALA A 468 -24.04 18.73 14.67
N ARG A 469 -24.50 19.98 14.84
CA ARG A 469 -25.14 20.44 16.10
C ARG A 469 -26.49 19.78 16.34
N GLU A 470 -27.25 19.52 15.29
CA GLU A 470 -28.58 18.91 15.39
C GLU A 470 -28.52 17.40 15.70
N GLY A 471 -27.35 16.76 15.58
CA GLY A 471 -27.18 15.33 15.84
C GLY A 471 -28.01 14.45 14.88
N THR A 472 -28.25 14.93 13.67
CA THR A 472 -29.05 14.24 12.65
C THR A 472 -28.28 13.07 12.02
N ALA A 473 -28.76 12.48 10.92
CA ALA A 473 -27.98 11.51 10.16
C ALA A 473 -26.66 12.11 9.65
N PRO A 474 -25.64 11.29 9.30
CA PRO A 474 -24.40 11.80 8.71
C PRO A 474 -24.65 12.68 7.47
N VAL A 475 -24.18 13.92 7.52
CA VAL A 475 -24.24 14.89 6.41
C VAL A 475 -22.81 15.22 6.02
N GLY A 476 -22.52 15.15 4.72
CA GLY A 476 -21.18 15.38 4.17
C GLY A 476 -21.27 16.20 2.88
N ILE A 477 -20.20 16.15 2.10
CA ILE A 477 -20.08 16.84 0.81
C ILE A 477 -20.18 15.84 -0.35
N SER A 478 -21.03 16.13 -1.33
CA SER A 478 -21.17 15.31 -2.54
C SER A 478 -20.02 15.60 -3.53
N PRO A 479 -19.83 14.77 -4.57
CA PRO A 479 -18.86 15.05 -5.62
C PRO A 479 -19.05 16.41 -6.32
N GLU A 480 -20.26 16.99 -6.30
CA GLU A 480 -20.61 18.33 -6.83
C GLU A 480 -20.34 19.46 -5.83
N GLY A 481 -19.72 19.15 -4.68
CA GLY A 481 -19.42 20.13 -3.65
C GLY A 481 -20.60 20.50 -2.75
N LYS A 482 -21.79 19.89 -2.94
CA LYS A 482 -23.02 20.22 -2.20
C LYS A 482 -23.19 19.42 -0.92
N THR A 483 -23.92 19.95 0.05
CA THR A 483 -24.30 19.18 1.23
C THR A 483 -25.33 18.11 0.88
N TRP A 484 -25.13 16.91 1.42
CA TRP A 484 -26.02 15.78 1.21
C TRP A 484 -25.97 14.80 2.39
N LYS A 485 -27.01 13.98 2.53
CA LYS A 485 -26.98 12.85 3.46
C LYS A 485 -26.03 11.80 2.93
N VAL A 486 -25.02 11.45 3.72
CA VAL A 486 -24.02 10.46 3.34
C VAL A 486 -24.68 9.08 3.34
N ASN A 487 -24.75 8.46 2.17
CA ASN A 487 -25.19 7.09 2.02
C ASN A 487 -24.22 6.37 1.08
N GLY A 488 -23.61 5.28 1.55
CA GLY A 488 -22.66 4.49 0.75
C GLY A 488 -21.25 5.07 0.62
N VAL A 489 -20.86 6.05 1.46
CA VAL A 489 -19.46 6.52 1.55
C VAL A 489 -18.94 6.23 2.95
N TRP A 490 -18.10 5.22 3.05
CA TRP A 490 -17.61 4.67 4.31
C TRP A 490 -16.10 4.52 4.26
N HIS A 491 -15.45 4.79 5.38
CA HIS A 491 -14.04 4.46 5.59
C HIS A 491 -13.91 3.52 6.78
N PRO A 492 -12.91 2.62 6.76
CA PRO A 492 -12.48 1.92 7.96
C PRO A 492 -12.07 2.94 9.04
N ARG A 493 -12.37 2.63 10.31
CA ARG A 493 -12.06 3.51 11.44
C ARG A 493 -10.58 3.87 11.50
N SER A 494 -9.69 2.88 11.33
CA SER A 494 -8.24 3.05 11.40
C SER A 494 -7.72 4.09 10.42
N VAL A 495 -8.27 4.17 9.20
CA VAL A 495 -7.86 5.17 8.19
C VAL A 495 -8.03 6.59 8.74
N ILE A 496 -9.18 6.90 9.34
CA ILE A 496 -9.47 8.24 9.88
C ILE A 496 -8.71 8.47 11.18
N GLU A 497 -8.63 7.46 12.06
CA GLU A 497 -7.99 7.59 13.37
C GLU A 497 -6.48 7.78 13.23
N ASN A 498 -5.82 6.95 12.42
CA ASN A 498 -4.39 7.07 12.12
C ASN A 498 -4.08 8.39 11.42
N SER A 499 -4.94 8.84 10.49
CA SER A 499 -4.77 10.15 9.85
C SER A 499 -4.72 11.28 10.89
N LEU A 500 -5.63 11.27 11.87
CA LEU A 500 -5.66 12.29 12.92
C LEU A 500 -4.48 12.20 13.88
N VAL A 501 -4.16 10.99 14.34
CA VAL A 501 -3.07 10.74 15.29
C VAL A 501 -1.74 11.14 14.67
N SER A 502 -1.46 10.68 13.44
CA SER A 502 -0.23 10.96 12.72
C SER A 502 -0.09 12.43 12.37
N ALA A 503 -1.15 13.08 11.87
CA ALA A 503 -1.15 14.51 11.56
C ALA A 503 -0.91 15.36 12.81
N THR A 504 -1.63 15.07 13.89
CA THR A 504 -1.52 15.82 15.14
C THR A 504 -0.16 15.59 15.80
N GLY A 505 0.31 14.34 15.85
CA GLY A 505 1.63 13.98 16.39
C GLY A 505 2.77 14.68 15.65
N THR A 506 2.70 14.72 14.32
CA THR A 506 3.69 15.41 13.47
C THR A 506 3.64 16.91 13.68
N ALA A 507 2.45 17.52 13.68
CA ALA A 507 2.29 18.96 13.94
C ALA A 507 2.82 19.35 15.33
N MET A 508 2.45 18.60 16.38
CA MET A 508 2.96 18.83 17.74
C MET A 508 4.48 18.69 17.83
N SER A 509 5.06 17.70 17.15
CA SER A 509 6.51 17.51 17.10
C SER A 509 7.22 18.69 16.44
N MET A 510 6.70 19.19 15.32
CA MET A 510 7.26 20.38 14.67
C MET A 510 7.18 21.63 15.55
N LEU A 511 6.07 21.83 16.26
CA LEU A 511 5.88 22.99 17.12
C LEU A 511 6.81 22.98 18.35
N ARG A 512 7.29 21.81 18.77
CA ARG A 512 8.29 21.67 19.85
C ARG A 512 9.70 22.05 19.41
N ILE A 513 9.95 22.19 18.10
CA ILE A 513 11.27 22.57 17.58
C ILE A 513 11.42 24.10 17.67
N ASP A 514 12.31 24.54 18.56
CA ASP A 514 12.65 25.97 18.75
C ASP A 514 13.98 26.35 18.09
N GLN A 515 14.79 25.38 17.69
CA GLN A 515 16.09 25.59 17.04
C GLN A 515 16.37 24.58 15.92
N VAL A 516 16.92 25.05 14.80
CA VAL A 516 17.47 24.22 13.73
C VAL A 516 18.96 24.51 13.58
N ILE A 517 19.77 23.47 13.72
CA ILE A 517 21.23 23.52 13.63
C ILE A 517 21.67 22.78 12.37
N SER A 518 22.09 23.53 11.34
CA SER A 518 22.61 22.95 10.11
C SER A 518 24.14 22.87 10.19
N ALA A 519 24.67 21.67 10.40
CA ALA A 519 26.11 21.42 10.45
C ALA A 519 26.79 21.46 9.07
N ARG A 520 26.02 21.48 7.97
CA ARG A 520 26.57 21.57 6.59
C ARG A 520 26.59 23.00 6.04
N GLY A 521 25.91 23.94 6.69
CA GLY A 521 25.83 25.35 6.30
C GLY A 521 24.72 25.72 5.33
N ASP A 522 23.92 24.74 4.92
CA ASP A 522 22.75 24.91 4.06
C ASP A 522 21.45 24.99 4.87
#